data_AF-A0A3B9X302-F1
#
_entry.id   AF-A0A3B9X302-F1
#
_cell.length_a   1.000
_cell.length_b   1.000
_cell.length_c   1.000
_cell.angle_alpha   90.00
_cell.angle_beta   90.00
_cell.angle_gamma   90.00
#
_symmetry.space_group_name_H-M   'P 1'
#
loop_
_entity.id
_entity.type
_entity.pdbx_description
1 polymer ?
#
loop_
_entity_poly.entity_id
_entity_poly.type
_entity_poly.pdbx_seq_one_letter_code
_entity_poly.pdbx_strand_id
1 'polypeptide(L)' 'MNTAYRKPLPDTRLDYFDTEEAVDLISPGAYKKLPYTSRVLAEQLVRRCEPEALTDSLKQLIERRQDLDFPWYPAR' A
#
# COMPACT_ATOMS: atom_id res chain seq x y z
N MET A 1 -4.14 -12.34 4.55
CA MET A 1 -4.87 -11.05 4.58
C MET A 1 -4.24 -10.25 5.70
N ASN A 2 -3.66 -9.11 5.38
CA ASN A 2 -2.86 -8.37 6.36
C ASN A 2 -3.76 -7.72 7.42
N THR A 3 -3.23 -7.56 8.62
CA THR A 3 -3.88 -6.86 9.73
C THR A 3 -3.24 -5.51 10.01
N ALA A 4 -1.98 -5.31 9.58
CA ALA A 4 -1.30 -4.02 9.65
C ALA A 4 -2.07 -2.97 8.84
N TYR A 5 -2.13 -1.75 9.38
CA TYR A 5 -2.79 -0.59 8.77
C TYR A 5 -4.30 -0.71 8.55
N ARG A 6 -4.95 -1.76 9.06
CA ARG A 6 -6.40 -1.89 9.01
C ARG A 6 -7.03 -0.95 10.04
N LYS A 7 -7.85 -0.01 9.56
CA LYS A 7 -8.55 0.97 10.39
C LYS A 7 -10.06 0.88 10.17
N PRO A 8 -10.87 1.09 11.23
CA PRO A 8 -12.30 1.19 11.07
C PRO A 8 -12.66 2.46 10.31
N LEU A 9 -13.61 2.36 9.39
CA LEU A 9 -14.19 3.52 8.73
C LEU A 9 -15.24 4.14 9.67
N PRO A 10 -15.14 5.45 10.00
CA PRO A 10 -16.05 6.11 10.94
C PRO A 10 -17.52 5.88 10.60
N ASP A 11 -18.33 5.68 11.64
CA ASP A 11 -19.79 5.48 11.54
C ASP A 11 -20.25 4.28 10.71
N THR A 12 -19.35 3.32 10.43
CA THR A 12 -19.68 2.09 9.71
C THR A 12 -19.11 0.85 10.41
N ARG A 13 -19.55 -0.33 9.94
CA ARG A 13 -18.96 -1.62 10.34
C ARG A 13 -17.85 -2.07 9.39
N LEU A 14 -17.40 -1.19 8.50
CA LEU A 14 -16.42 -1.48 7.48
C LEU A 14 -15.04 -1.07 7.96
N ASP A 15 -14.04 -1.81 7.51
CA ASP A 15 -12.64 -1.45 7.71
C ASP A 15 -11.99 -1.13 6.35
N TYR A 16 -10.97 -0.29 6.38
CA TYR A 16 -10.13 0.02 5.24
C TYR A 16 -8.65 -0.14 5.61
N PHE A 17 -7.79 -0.25 4.59
CA PHE A 17 -6.35 -0.27 4.76
C PHE A 17 -5.79 1.13 4.56
N ASP A 18 -5.19 1.69 5.60
CA ASP A 18 -4.54 3.00 5.57
C ASP A 18 -3.20 2.91 4.83
N THR A 19 -3.28 3.04 3.52
CA THR A 19 -2.12 3.00 2.63
C THR A 19 -1.25 4.25 2.77
N GLU A 20 -1.83 5.38 3.16
CA GLU A 20 -1.08 6.62 3.39
C GLU A 20 -0.11 6.44 4.54
N GLU A 21 -0.58 5.89 5.67
CA GLU A 21 0.29 5.56 6.80
C GLU A 21 1.40 4.57 6.42
N ALA A 22 1.07 3.49 5.72
CA ALA A 22 2.06 2.49 5.29
C ALA A 22 3.17 3.08 4.40
N VAL A 23 2.81 4.00 3.49
CA VAL A 23 3.77 4.66 2.59
C VAL A 23 4.58 5.72 3.33
N ASP A 24 3.94 6.54 4.15
CA ASP A 24 4.60 7.66 4.82
C ASP A 24 5.51 7.20 5.98
N LEU A 25 5.29 6.01 6.54
CA LEU A 25 6.24 5.35 7.44
C LEU A 25 7.56 4.99 6.76
N ILE A 26 7.54 4.70 5.45
CA ILE A 26 8.75 4.42 4.66
C ILE A 26 9.41 5.73 4.24
N SER A 27 8.62 6.67 3.72
CA SER A 27 9.11 7.96 3.23
C SER A 27 8.07 9.06 3.49
N PRO A 28 8.30 9.94 4.48
CA PRO A 28 7.31 10.93 4.89
C PRO A 28 6.83 11.84 3.74
N GLY A 29 5.51 11.94 3.57
CA GLY A 29 4.88 12.73 2.52
C GLY A 29 5.02 12.17 1.10
N ALA A 30 5.49 10.93 0.95
CA ALA A 30 5.58 10.27 -0.34
C ALA A 30 4.21 9.96 -0.92
N TYR A 31 3.24 9.57 -0.08
CA TYR A 31 1.91 9.19 -0.55
C TYR A 31 1.23 10.29 -1.37
N LYS A 32 1.36 11.54 -0.92
CA LYS A 32 0.81 12.74 -1.60
C LYS A 32 1.40 12.96 -2.99
N LYS A 33 2.64 12.52 -3.22
CA LYS A 33 3.36 12.66 -4.51
C LYS A 33 3.14 11.47 -5.45
N LEU A 34 2.55 10.38 -4.98
CA LEU A 34 2.28 9.21 -5.81
C LEU A 34 1.18 9.51 -6.85
N PRO A 35 1.37 9.06 -8.11
CA PRO A 35 0.29 9.02 -9.10
C PRO A 35 -0.90 8.21 -8.58
N TYR A 36 -2.12 8.57 -8.98
CA TYR A 36 -3.34 7.88 -8.53
C TYR A 36 -3.33 6.38 -8.84
N THR A 37 -2.75 5.96 -9.96
CA THR A 37 -2.57 4.55 -10.30
C THR A 37 -1.66 3.84 -9.30
N SER A 38 -0.54 4.45 -8.93
CA SER A 38 0.38 3.91 -7.91
C SER A 38 -0.25 3.81 -6.53
N ARG A 39 -1.22 4.66 -6.19
CA ARG A 39 -1.98 4.54 -4.92
C ARG A 39 -2.84 3.29 -4.89
N VAL A 40 -3.49 2.95 -6.01
CA VAL A 40 -4.25 1.70 -6.14
C VAL A 40 -3.32 0.49 -6.06
N LEU A 41 -2.15 0.56 -6.73
CA LEU A 41 -1.14 -0.50 -6.64
C LEU A 41 -0.61 -0.66 -5.20
N ALA A 42 -0.43 0.42 -4.45
CA ALA A 42 0.03 0.36 -3.07
C ALA A 42 -1.03 -0.25 -2.13
N GLU A 43 -2.31 0.09 -2.27
CA GLU A 43 -3.36 -0.42 -1.36
C GLU A 43 -3.51 -1.94 -1.44
N GLN A 44 -3.59 -2.49 -2.65
CA GLN A 44 -3.70 -3.93 -2.84
C GLN A 44 -2.46 -4.69 -2.35
N LEU A 45 -1.26 -4.08 -2.42
CA LEU A 45 -0.07 -4.64 -1.79
C LEU A 45 -0.19 -4.61 -0.26
N VAL A 46 -0.57 -3.48 0.34
CA VAL A 46 -0.78 -3.38 1.79
C VAL A 46 -1.80 -4.41 2.29
N ARG A 47 -2.83 -4.70 1.51
CA ARG A 47 -3.90 -5.65 1.86
C ARG A 47 -3.49 -7.12 1.76
N ARG A 48 -2.71 -7.50 0.74
CA ARG A 48 -2.51 -8.92 0.36
C ARG A 48 -1.06 -9.37 0.19
N CYS A 49 -0.10 -8.46 0.08
CA CYS A 49 1.31 -8.82 -0.09
C CYS A 49 1.85 -9.45 1.20
N GLU A 50 2.74 -10.43 1.05
CA GLU A 50 3.42 -11.04 2.19
C GLU A 50 4.25 -9.99 2.96
N PRO A 51 4.25 -10.02 4.30
CA PRO A 51 4.90 -9.00 5.11
C PRO A 51 6.39 -8.82 4.81
N GLU A 52 7.11 -9.89 4.45
CA GLU A 52 8.54 -9.80 4.13
C GLU A 52 8.80 -9.03 2.83
N ALA A 53 7.87 -9.07 1.86
CA ALA A 53 8.03 -8.43 0.55
C ALA A 53 7.34 -7.06 0.44
N LEU A 54 6.45 -6.72 1.38
CA LEU A 54 5.63 -5.51 1.33
C LEU A 54 6.48 -4.23 1.26
N THR A 55 7.44 -4.08 2.17
CA THR A 55 8.25 -2.85 2.28
C THR A 55 9.03 -2.58 1.00
N ASP A 56 9.68 -3.60 0.44
CA ASP A 56 10.50 -3.42 -0.77
C ASP A 56 9.63 -3.21 -2.01
N SER A 57 8.45 -3.84 -2.07
CA SER A 57 7.46 -3.57 -3.12
C SER A 57 6.96 -2.11 -3.07
N LEU A 58 6.65 -1.59 -1.87
CA LEU A 58 6.24 -0.20 -1.70
C LEU A 58 7.35 0.79 -2.07
N LYS A 59 8.61 0.48 -1.77
CA LYS A 59 9.76 1.31 -2.19
C LYS A 59 9.85 1.42 -3.72
N GLN A 60 9.56 0.36 -4.48
CA GLN A 60 9.54 0.45 -5.95
C GLN A 60 8.54 1.52 -6.43
N LEU A 61 7.36 1.60 -5.82
CA LEU A 61 6.34 2.61 -6.16
C LEU A 61 6.74 4.02 -5.71
N ILE A 62 7.28 4.15 -4.49
CA ILE A 62 7.69 5.44 -3.90
C ILE A 62 8.84 6.07 -4.69
N GLU A 63 9.84 5.26 -5.02
CA GLU A 63 11.07 5.69 -5.70
C GLU A 63 10.96 5.61 -7.23
N ARG A 64 9.84 5.10 -7.77
CA ARG A 64 9.60 4.86 -9.21
C ARG A 64 10.68 3.96 -9.84
N ARG A 65 11.04 2.89 -9.13
CA ARG A 65 12.04 1.91 -9.56
C ARG A 65 11.38 0.70 -10.22
N GLN A 66 12.18 -0.06 -10.96
CA GLN A 66 11.77 -1.26 -11.71
C GLN A 66 12.74 -2.42 -11.45
N ASP A 67 13.34 -2.45 -10.26
CA ASP A 67 14.39 -3.41 -9.92
C ASP A 67 13.83 -4.73 -9.40
N LEU A 68 12.60 -4.70 -8.89
CA LEU A 68 11.91 -5.85 -8.33
C LEU A 68 10.50 -5.93 -8.90
N ASP A 69 10.13 -7.13 -9.34
CA ASP A 69 8.74 -7.47 -9.63
C ASP A 69 7.96 -7.59 -8.32
N PHE A 70 6.70 -7.17 -8.34
CA PHE A 70 5.78 -7.31 -7.21
C PHE A 70 4.41 -7.82 -7.67
N PRO A 71 3.68 -8.52 -6.79
CA PRO A 71 2.41 -9.14 -7.16
C PRO A 71 1.31 -8.12 -7.43
N TRP A 72 0.43 -8.45 -8.38
CA TRP A 72 -0.83 -7.75 -8.65
C TRP A 72 -2.01 -8.64 -8.25
N TYR A 73 -2.87 -8.10 -7.39
CA TYR A 73 -4.05 -8.73 -6.81
C TYR A 73 -5.31 -7.95 -7.26
N PRO A 74 -5.83 -8.19 -8.48
CA PRO A 74 -7.02 -7.52 -8.95
C PRO A 74 -8.24 -7.84 -8.07
N ALA A 75 -9.16 -6.89 -7.97
CA ALA A 75 -10.39 -7.06 -7.20
C ALA A 75 -11.42 -7.97 -7.90
N ARG A 76 -11.33 -8.12 -9.22
CA ARG A 76 -12.21 -8.93 -10.08
C ARG A 76 -11.52 -9.28 -11.39
#